data_AF-I3E0E1-F1
#
_entry.id   AF-I3E0E1-F1
#
_cell.length_a   1.000
_cell.length_b   1.000
_cell.length_c   1.000
_cell.angle_alpha   90.00
_cell.angle_beta   90.00
_cell.angle_gamma   90.00
#
_symmetry.space_group_name_H-M   'P 1'
#
loop_
_entity.id
_entity.type
_entity.pdbx_description
1 polymer ?
#
loop_
_entity_poly.entity_id
_entity_poly.type
_entity_poly.pdbx_seq_one_letter_code
_entity_poly.pdbx_strand_id
1 'polypeptide(L)'
;MEKLPCKGCKGLCCGPVAITEIELKRIKKKIKSMPRKTLEELEKQNRFHGTCIFYDIEKDRCGIYSVRPKACSMFGFYKGMACFRKPELATKHMIYNDTPVGILSIDFTWIDFK
;
A
#
# COMPACT_ATOMS: atom_id res chain seq x y z
N MET A 1 14.39 12.26 -7.26
CA MET A 1 14.41 11.28 -6.15
C MET A 1 14.82 9.95 -6.70
N GLU A 2 15.73 9.24 -6.03
CA GLU A 2 16.09 7.88 -6.42
C GLU A 2 14.87 6.95 -6.36
N LYS A 3 14.80 6.00 -7.29
CA LYS A 3 13.66 5.09 -7.43
C LYS A 3 13.98 3.77 -6.73
N LEU A 4 13.07 3.32 -5.87
CA LEU A 4 13.22 2.01 -5.24
C LEU A 4 13.15 0.89 -6.28
N PRO A 5 13.94 -0.20 -6.12
CA PRO A 5 13.91 -1.35 -7.01
C PRO A 5 12.69 -2.23 -6.69
N CYS A 6 11.48 -1.71 -6.91
CA CYS A 6 10.25 -2.45 -6.61
C CYS A 6 10.01 -3.60 -7.60
N LYS A 7 10.58 -3.54 -8.81
CA LYS A 7 10.41 -4.60 -9.82
C LYS A 7 10.99 -5.93 -9.32
N GLY A 8 10.19 -6.99 -9.39
CA GLY A 8 10.50 -8.33 -8.90
C GLY A 8 10.38 -8.48 -7.39
N CYS A 9 9.96 -7.44 -6.66
CA CYS A 9 9.78 -7.51 -5.20
C CYS A 9 8.51 -8.28 -4.82
N LYS A 10 7.53 -8.44 -5.74
CA LYS A 10 6.28 -9.17 -5.51
C LYS A 10 5.52 -8.74 -4.25
N GLY A 11 5.67 -7.47 -3.86
CA GLY A 11 4.91 -6.90 -2.76
C GLY A 11 5.36 -7.35 -1.38
N LEU A 12 6.58 -7.89 -1.23
CA LEU A 12 7.12 -8.33 0.06
C LEU A 12 7.14 -7.22 1.13
N CYS A 13 7.11 -5.96 0.73
CA CYS A 13 7.02 -4.80 1.61
C CYS A 13 5.66 -4.10 1.59
N CYS A 14 4.67 -4.65 0.88
CA CYS A 14 3.37 -4.02 0.71
C CYS A 14 2.39 -4.56 1.76
N GLY A 15 2.36 -3.94 2.94
CA GLY A 15 1.40 -4.25 4.00
C GLY A 15 2.02 -4.94 5.23
N PRO A 16 1.35 -4.91 6.38
CA PRO A 16 0.14 -4.13 6.70
C PRO A 16 0.41 -2.62 6.78
N VAL A 17 -0.60 -1.77 6.49
CA VAL A 17 -0.44 -0.30 6.44
C VAL A 17 -1.54 0.40 7.21
N ALA A 18 -1.17 1.17 8.24
CA ALA A 18 -2.07 2.07 8.95
C ALA A 18 -2.50 3.24 8.05
N ILE A 19 -3.77 3.60 8.10
CA ILE A 19 -4.35 4.67 7.29
C ILE A 19 -5.17 5.64 8.14
N THR A 20 -5.26 6.87 7.67
CA THR A 20 -6.12 7.94 8.21
C THR A 20 -7.51 7.91 7.57
N GLU A 21 -8.46 8.62 8.18
CA GLU A 21 -9.82 8.80 7.64
C GLU A 21 -9.81 9.43 6.24
N ILE A 22 -8.90 10.40 6.01
CA ILE A 22 -8.79 11.09 4.72
C ILE A 22 -8.29 10.12 3.64
N GLU A 23 -7.32 9.26 3.97
CA GLU A 23 -6.80 8.24 3.06
C GLU A 23 -7.86 7.18 2.77
N LEU A 24 -8.60 6.72 3.78
CA LEU A 24 -9.70 5.77 3.59
C LEU A 24 -10.73 6.31 2.59
N LYS A 25 -11.16 7.58 2.74
CA LYS A 25 -12.08 8.23 1.81
C LYS A 25 -11.52 8.31 0.38
N ARG A 26 -10.23 8.63 0.22
CA ARG A 26 -9.57 8.69 -1.11
C ARG A 26 -9.48 7.31 -1.75
N ILE A 27 -9.15 6.27 -0.96
CA ILE A 27 -9.11 4.88 -1.43
C ILE A 27 -10.52 4.45 -1.87
N LYS A 28 -11.55 4.65 -1.04
CA LYS A 28 -12.95 4.34 -1.40
C LYS A 28 -13.36 5.01 -2.71
N LYS A 29 -13.04 6.30 -2.91
CA LYS A 29 -13.31 7.01 -4.17
C LYS A 29 -12.53 6.42 -5.36
N LYS A 30 -11.29 6.00 -5.15
CA LYS A 30 -10.49 5.35 -6.20
C LYS A 30 -11.08 3.99 -6.58
N ILE A 31 -11.46 3.17 -5.61
CA ILE A 31 -12.06 1.85 -5.87
C ILE A 31 -13.36 1.99 -6.66
N LYS A 32 -14.24 2.93 -6.28
CA LYS A 32 -15.49 3.21 -7.02
C LYS A 32 -15.28 3.62 -8.49
N SER A 33 -14.12 4.17 -8.84
CA SER A 33 -13.78 4.55 -10.23
C SER A 33 -12.92 3.52 -10.97
N MET A 34 -12.54 2.42 -10.32
CA MET A 34 -11.78 1.35 -10.98
C MET A 34 -12.70 0.47 -11.83
N PRO A 35 -12.22 -0.04 -12.98
CA PRO A 35 -12.98 -1.03 -13.74
C PRO A 35 -13.28 -2.26 -12.89
N ARG A 36 -14.53 -2.73 -12.92
CA ARG A 36 -14.98 -3.89 -12.14
C ARG A 36 -14.09 -5.12 -12.33
N LYS A 37 -13.71 -5.41 -13.58
CA LYS A 37 -12.79 -6.51 -13.91
C LYS A 37 -11.47 -6.42 -13.15
N THR A 38 -10.88 -5.23 -13.03
CA THR A 38 -9.64 -5.01 -12.28
C THR A 38 -9.81 -5.31 -10.79
N LEU A 39 -10.96 -4.96 -10.21
CA LEU A 39 -11.24 -5.25 -8.80
C LEU A 39 -11.41 -6.75 -8.56
N GLU A 40 -12.15 -7.43 -9.44
CA GLU A 40 -12.34 -8.88 -9.37
C GLU A 40 -11.02 -9.64 -9.58
N GLU A 41 -10.15 -9.18 -10.48
CA GLU A 41 -8.79 -9.72 -10.66
C GLU A 41 -7.97 -9.56 -9.37
N LEU A 42 -7.99 -8.37 -8.74
CA LEU A 42 -7.24 -8.13 -7.50
C LEU A 42 -7.78 -8.92 -6.31
N GLU A 43 -9.09 -9.15 -6.23
CA GLU A 43 -9.74 -9.87 -5.14
C GLU A 43 -9.43 -11.37 -5.18
N LYS A 44 -9.29 -11.95 -6.37
CA LYS A 44 -9.02 -13.38 -6.58
C LYS A 44 -7.55 -13.78 -6.39
N GLN A 45 -6.63 -12.83 -6.23
CA GLN A 45 -5.21 -13.13 -6.06
C GLN A 45 -4.94 -13.79 -4.70
N ASN A 46 -4.25 -14.94 -4.73
CA ASN A 46 -3.73 -15.58 -3.52
C ASN A 46 -2.58 -14.75 -2.95
N ARG A 47 -2.68 -14.35 -1.69
CA ARG A 47 -1.68 -13.52 -1.00
C ARG A 47 -1.35 -14.08 0.38
N PHE A 48 -0.14 -13.80 0.87
CA PHE A 48 0.18 -14.02 2.28
C PHE A 48 -0.62 -13.06 3.16
N HIS A 49 -1.02 -13.51 4.35
CA HIS A 49 -1.72 -12.68 5.33
C HIS A 49 -0.90 -11.40 5.63
N GLY A 50 -1.59 -10.26 5.76
CA GLY A 50 -0.96 -8.95 5.94
C GLY A 50 -0.46 -8.28 4.66
N THR A 51 -0.40 -8.98 3.53
CA THR A 51 -0.11 -8.36 2.22
C THR A 51 -1.28 -7.47 1.80
N CYS A 52 -0.97 -6.27 1.31
CA CYS A 52 -1.94 -5.28 0.89
C CYS A 52 -2.89 -5.83 -0.18
N ILE A 53 -4.20 -5.77 0.07
CA ILE A 53 -5.24 -6.21 -0.88
C ILE A 53 -5.22 -5.48 -2.23
N PHE A 54 -4.57 -4.31 -2.30
CA PHE A 54 -4.47 -3.52 -3.53
C PHE A 54 -3.15 -3.73 -4.29
N TYR A 55 -2.24 -4.56 -3.78
CA TYR A 55 -1.03 -4.89 -4.53
C TYR A 55 -1.33 -6.00 -5.54
N ASP A 56 -1.15 -5.69 -6.82
CA ASP A 56 -1.31 -6.60 -7.95
C ASP A 56 -0.04 -7.44 -8.07
N ILE A 57 -0.08 -8.68 -7.58
CA ILE A 57 1.06 -9.61 -7.56
C ILE A 57 1.42 -10.04 -8.97
N GLU A 58 0.41 -10.28 -9.81
CA GLU A 58 0.59 -10.73 -11.19
C GLU A 58 1.24 -9.66 -12.06
N LYS A 59 0.84 -8.39 -11.87
CA LYS A 59 1.38 -7.25 -12.63
C LYS A 59 2.51 -6.50 -11.90
N ASP A 60 2.93 -6.99 -10.74
CA ASP A 60 3.99 -6.44 -9.89
C ASP A 60 3.84 -4.92 -9.63
N ARG A 61 2.63 -4.48 -9.27
CA ARG A 61 2.31 -3.05 -9.13
C ARG A 61 1.22 -2.76 -8.10
N CYS A 62 1.16 -1.52 -7.60
CA CYS A 62 0.07 -1.09 -6.73
C CYS A 62 -1.16 -0.67 -7.57
N GLY A 63 -2.31 -1.30 -7.35
CA GLY A 63 -3.58 -0.99 -8.02
C GLY A 63 -4.14 0.39 -7.65
N ILE A 64 -3.76 0.93 -6.50
CA ILE A 64 -4.16 2.26 -6.01
C ILE A 64 -3.00 3.26 -5.96
N TYR A 65 -1.98 3.11 -6.81
CA TYR A 65 -0.73 3.89 -6.74
C TYR A 65 -0.93 5.41 -6.55
N SER A 66 -1.93 5.98 -7.24
CA SER A 66 -2.27 7.42 -7.23
C SER A 66 -2.87 7.93 -5.91
N VAL A 67 -3.37 7.04 -5.06
CA VAL A 67 -3.97 7.37 -3.75
C VAL A 67 -3.35 6.55 -2.62
N ARG A 68 -2.10 6.12 -2.80
CA ARG A 68 -1.38 5.35 -1.77
C ARG A 68 -1.33 6.14 -0.46
N PRO A 69 -1.49 5.46 0.69
CA PRO A 69 -1.25 6.07 1.98
C PRO A 69 0.13 6.74 2.05
N LYS A 70 0.24 7.75 2.91
CA LYS A 70 1.47 8.48 3.20
C LYS A 70 2.56 7.52 3.68
N ALA A 71 2.21 6.57 4.56
CA ALA A 71 3.12 5.51 5.01
C ALA A 71 3.75 4.74 3.83
N CYS A 72 2.95 4.32 2.84
CA CYS A 72 3.46 3.66 1.63
C CYS A 72 4.40 4.54 0.79
N SER A 73 4.19 5.85 0.79
CA SER A 73 5.00 6.82 0.04
C SER A 73 6.32 7.15 0.74
N MET A 74 6.36 6.98 2.07
CA MET A 74 7.53 7.16 2.91
C MET A 74 8.44 5.92 2.92
N PHE A 75 7.86 4.73 2.74
CA PHE A 75 8.61 3.48 2.75
C PHE A 75 9.81 3.52 1.80
N GLY A 76 10.94 3.01 2.28
CA GLY A 76 12.24 2.98 1.60
C GLY A 76 13.09 4.23 1.78
N PHE A 77 12.53 5.35 2.26
CA PHE A 77 13.25 6.62 2.38
C PHE A 77 13.36 7.16 3.81
N TYR A 78 12.54 6.66 4.73
CA TYR A 78 12.51 7.10 6.12
C TYR A 78 13.12 6.04 7.05
N LYS A 79 13.88 6.50 8.05
CA LYS A 79 14.45 5.66 9.10
C LYS A 79 13.34 4.87 9.80
N GLY A 80 13.57 3.58 10.04
CA GLY A 80 12.56 2.65 10.55
C GLY A 80 11.62 2.05 9.49
N MET A 81 11.68 2.53 8.24
CA MET A 81 10.91 2.00 7.11
C MET A 81 11.83 1.67 5.92
N ALA A 82 13.00 1.10 6.20
CA ALA A 82 14.00 0.84 5.17
C ALA A 82 13.55 -0.25 4.18
N CYS A 83 13.87 -0.05 2.90
CA CYS A 83 13.74 -1.11 1.91
C CYS A 83 14.91 -2.09 2.10
N PHE A 84 14.64 -3.37 2.30
CA PHE A 84 15.69 -4.38 2.49
C PHE A 84 16.66 -4.50 1.29
N ARG A 85 16.22 -4.15 0.07
CA ARG A 85 17.07 -4.15 -1.13
C ARG A 85 17.98 -2.93 -1.24
N LYS A 86 17.62 -1.84 -0.58
CA LYS A 86 18.27 -0.53 -0.64
C LYS A 86 18.17 0.20 0.70
N PRO A 87 18.71 -0.38 1.79
CA PRO A 87 18.57 0.19 3.13
C PRO A 87 19.25 1.55 3.27
N GLU A 88 20.28 1.83 2.47
CA GLU A 88 21.05 3.08 2.46
C GLU A 88 20.20 4.32 2.11
N LEU A 89 19.05 4.13 1.46
CA LEU A 89 18.15 5.23 1.07
C LEU A 89 17.27 5.75 2.21
N ALA A 90 17.21 5.01 3.33
CA ALA A 90 16.38 5.33 4.49
C ALA A 90 17.00 6.40 5.38
N THR A 91 17.21 7.60 4.84
CA THR A 91 17.94 8.69 5.52
C THR A 91 17.03 9.68 6.24
N LYS A 92 15.76 9.77 5.87
CA LYS A 92 14.83 10.79 6.38
C LYS A 92 14.31 10.43 7.78
N HIS A 93 14.05 11.45 8.59
CA HIS A 93 13.41 11.28 9.89
C HIS A 93 11.91 11.44 9.77
N MET A 94 11.15 10.62 10.51
CA MET A 94 9.70 10.68 10.54
C MET A 94 9.24 11.50 11.74
N ILE A 95 8.33 12.45 11.49
CA ILE A 95 7.47 13.06 12.51
C ILE A 95 6.05 12.64 12.12
N TYR A 96 5.47 11.72 12.87
CA TYR A 96 4.13 11.18 12.59
C TYR A 96 3.12 11.80 13.55
N ASN A 97 2.29 12.69 13.03
CA ASN A 97 1.24 13.37 13.81
C ASN A 97 -0.16 12.92 13.40
N ASP A 98 -0.27 11.94 12.48
CA ASP A 98 -1.54 11.50 11.92
C ASP A 98 -2.12 10.37 12.78
N THR A 99 -3.38 10.50 13.20
CA THR A 99 -4.08 9.44 13.95
C THR A 99 -4.63 8.39 12.99
N PRO A 100 -4.20 7.12 13.08
CA PRO A 100 -4.74 6.06 12.25
C PRO A 100 -6.17 5.68 12.67
N VAL A 101 -7.00 5.32 11.70
CA VAL A 101 -8.36 4.78 11.92
C VAL A 101 -8.43 3.27 11.75
N GLY A 102 -7.33 2.64 11.33
CA GLY A 102 -7.19 1.20 11.18
C GLY A 102 -6.11 0.85 10.15
N ILE A 103 -6.02 -0.45 9.85
CA ILE A 103 -4.97 -1.06 9.05
C ILE A 103 -5.57 -1.70 7.79
N LEU A 104 -5.02 -1.35 6.61
CA LEU A 104 -5.39 -1.99 5.35
C LEU A 104 -5.09 -3.50 5.38
N SER A 105 -6.04 -4.30 4.88
CA SER A 105 -5.97 -5.77 4.79
C SER A 105 -6.10 -6.50 6.13
N ILE A 106 -6.33 -5.76 7.23
CA ILE A 106 -6.68 -6.31 8.54
C ILE A 106 -8.06 -5.76 8.94
N ASP A 107 -8.14 -4.47 9.23
CA ASP A 107 -9.39 -3.81 9.64
C ASP A 107 -10.25 -3.41 8.43
N PHE A 108 -9.60 -3.09 7.30
CA PHE A 108 -10.27 -2.73 6.05
C PHE A 108 -9.97 -3.76 4.96
N THR A 109 -11.00 -4.52 4.59
CA THR A 109 -10.96 -5.61 3.62
C THR A 109 -11.82 -5.29 2.40
N TRP A 110 -11.94 -6.23 1.45
CA TRP A 110 -12.81 -6.04 0.29
C TRP A 110 -14.28 -5.74 0.64
N ILE A 111 -14.76 -6.19 1.80
CA ILE A 111 -16.13 -5.92 2.27
C ILE A 111 -16.34 -4.40 2.46
N ASP A 112 -15.33 -3.69 2.95
CA ASP A 112 -15.38 -2.25 3.24
C ASP A 112 -15.32 -1.36 2.00
N PHE A 113 -14.97 -1.93 0.86
CA PHE A 113 -14.81 -1.24 -0.42
C PHE A 113 -15.84 -1.64 -1.48
N LYS A 114 -16.77 -2.55 -1.15
CA LYS A 114 -17.92 -2.93 -1.97
C LYS A 114 -19.08 -1.95 -1.81
#